data_AF-A0A7S4MJK7-F1
#
_entry.id   AF-A0A7S4MJK7-F1
#
_cell.length_a   1.000
_cell.length_b   1.000
_cell.length_c   1.000
_cell.angle_alpha   90.00
_cell.angle_beta   90.00
_cell.angle_gamma   90.00
#
_symmetry.space_group_name_H-M   'P 1'
#
loop_
_entity.id
_entity.type
_entity.pdbx_description
1 polymer ?
#
loop_
_entity_poly.entity_id
_entity_poly.type
_entity_poly.pdbx_seq_one_letter_code
_entity_poly.pdbx_strand_id
1 'polypeptide(L)'
;ETDEAPTKVDWVLHSVCLPWKLLFATCPPPTYGGGWYCFGVSLGYIGLVTFFIQEVATMFGCVIGMAKACNAVVFVALGTSLPDTFASRTAAVDEDCADASIGNVTGSNSVNVLLGLGMPWLAAAVYWNFFGTGREDEWRARYMHEPWYSADMPVA
;
A
#
# COMPACT_ATOMS: atom_id res chain seq x y z
N GLU A 1 -16.61 -31.87 1.23
CA GLU A 1 -17.15 -30.75 2.01
C GLU A 1 -17.98 -31.31 3.14
N THR A 2 -17.54 -31.15 4.38
CA THR A 2 -18.38 -31.43 5.56
C THR A 2 -19.17 -30.16 5.86
N ASP A 3 -20.49 -30.19 5.64
CA ASP A 3 -21.45 -29.18 6.08
C ASP A 3 -21.49 -29.14 7.61
N GLU A 4 -20.48 -28.54 8.23
CA GLU A 4 -20.48 -28.23 9.65
C GLU A 4 -21.25 -26.93 9.86
N ALA A 5 -22.24 -26.92 10.76
CA ALA A 5 -23.07 -25.75 11.00
C ALA A 5 -22.19 -24.56 11.45
N PRO A 6 -22.40 -23.35 10.91
CA PRO A 6 -21.54 -22.20 11.17
C PRO A 6 -21.49 -21.89 12.67
N THR A 7 -20.26 -21.76 13.18
CA THR A 7 -20.01 -21.43 14.58
C THR A 7 -20.50 -20.00 14.86
N LYS A 8 -20.80 -19.67 16.12
CA LYS A 8 -21.16 -18.28 16.51
C LYS A 8 -20.11 -17.26 16.07
N VAL A 9 -18.84 -17.68 16.03
CA VAL A 9 -17.71 -16.89 15.52
C VAL A 9 -17.86 -16.62 14.02
N ASP A 10 -18.27 -17.61 13.22
CA ASP A 10 -18.48 -17.44 11.78
C ASP A 10 -19.60 -16.45 11.47
N TRP A 11 -20.67 -16.47 12.25
CA TRP A 11 -21.76 -15.50 12.13
C TRP A 11 -21.34 -14.07 12.47
N VAL A 12 -20.53 -13.89 13.51
CA VAL A 12 -19.97 -12.59 13.87
C VAL A 12 -19.01 -12.09 12.79
N LEU A 13 -18.09 -12.94 12.34
CA LEU A 13 -17.14 -12.62 11.27
C LEU A 13 -17.86 -12.29 9.96
N HIS A 14 -18.91 -13.04 9.62
CA HIS A 14 -19.73 -12.78 8.45
C HIS A 14 -20.38 -11.40 8.52
N SER A 15 -20.96 -11.05 9.67
CA SER A 15 -21.63 -9.75 9.88
C SER A 15 -20.66 -8.58 9.80
N VAL A 16 -19.45 -8.72 10.36
CA VAL A 16 -18.40 -7.70 10.31
C VAL A 16 -17.84 -7.54 8.90
N CYS A 17 -17.68 -8.63 8.15
CA CYS A 17 -17.16 -8.59 6.79
C CYS A 17 -18.23 -8.24 5.74
N LEU A 18 -19.52 -8.23 6.11
CA LEU A 18 -20.64 -8.05 5.18
C LEU A 18 -20.56 -6.73 4.39
N PRO A 19 -20.27 -5.57 5.01
CA PRO A 19 -20.09 -4.31 4.27
C PRO A 19 -18.95 -4.38 3.26
N TRP A 20 -17.85 -5.04 3.62
CA TRP A 20 -16.70 -5.24 2.76
C TRP A 20 -17.06 -6.16 1.58
N LYS A 21 -17.73 -7.28 1.83
CA LYS A 21 -18.21 -8.19 0.78
C LYS A 21 -19.12 -7.49 -0.22
N LEU A 22 -20.03 -6.63 0.25
CA LEU A 22 -20.91 -5.85 -0.63
C LEU A 22 -20.15 -4.79 -1.44
N LEU A 23 -19.15 -4.15 -0.84
CA LEU A 23 -18.31 -3.17 -1.52
C LEU A 23 -17.54 -3.83 -2.68
N PHE A 24 -16.87 -4.97 -2.43
CA PHE A 24 -16.11 -5.70 -3.44
C PHE A 24 -16.96 -6.53 -4.40
N ALA A 25 -18.24 -6.77 -4.10
CA ALA A 25 -19.16 -7.42 -5.03
C ALA A 25 -19.40 -6.59 -6.30
N THR A 26 -19.06 -5.29 -6.29
CA THR A 26 -19.12 -4.43 -7.48
C THR A 26 -17.93 -4.63 -8.42
N CYS A 27 -16.89 -5.37 -8.01
CA CYS A 27 -15.79 -5.73 -8.89
C CYS A 27 -16.31 -6.65 -10.02
N PRO A 28 -16.03 -6.32 -11.30
CA PRO A 28 -16.51 -7.12 -12.41
C PRO A 28 -15.87 -8.52 -12.38
N PRO A 29 -16.60 -9.56 -12.82
CA PRO A 29 -16.10 -10.92 -12.78
C PRO A 29 -14.85 -11.09 -13.67
N PRO A 30 -13.90 -11.96 -13.27
CA PRO A 30 -12.62 -12.14 -13.98
C PRO A 30 -12.78 -12.79 -15.36
N THR A 31 -13.96 -13.31 -15.68
CA THR A 31 -14.29 -13.88 -17.01
C THR A 31 -14.51 -12.82 -18.08
N TYR A 32 -14.69 -11.55 -17.70
CA TYR A 32 -14.92 -10.47 -18.66
C TYR A 32 -13.60 -9.90 -19.19
N GLY A 33 -13.48 -9.80 -20.52
CA GLY A 33 -12.34 -9.14 -21.18
C GLY A 33 -10.97 -9.71 -20.84
N GLY A 34 -10.88 -11.01 -20.53
CA GLY A 34 -9.62 -11.65 -20.12
C GLY A 34 -9.11 -11.23 -18.74
N GLY A 35 -9.98 -10.68 -17.88
CA GLY A 35 -9.65 -10.30 -16.51
C GLY A 35 -9.10 -8.87 -16.34
N TRP A 36 -8.84 -8.16 -17.43
CA TRP A 36 -8.28 -6.80 -17.37
C TRP A 36 -9.18 -5.79 -16.64
N TYR A 37 -10.49 -5.87 -16.82
CA TYR A 37 -11.44 -5.00 -16.12
C TYR A 37 -11.50 -5.30 -14.61
N CYS A 38 -11.46 -6.59 -14.24
CA CYS A 38 -11.37 -7.01 -12.84
C CYS A 38 -10.08 -6.47 -12.21
N PHE A 39 -8.95 -6.60 -12.91
CA PHE A 39 -7.67 -6.09 -12.45
C PHE A 39 -7.70 -4.57 -12.24
N GLY A 40 -8.13 -3.78 -13.23
CA GLY A 40 -8.17 -2.32 -13.13
C GLY A 40 -9.10 -1.80 -12.04
N VAL A 41 -10.31 -2.37 -11.92
CA VAL A 41 -11.27 -1.96 -10.87
C VAL A 41 -10.75 -2.34 -9.48
N SER A 42 -10.15 -3.53 -9.34
CA SER A 42 -9.56 -3.95 -8.06
C SER A 42 -8.40 -3.06 -7.62
N LEU A 43 -7.51 -2.66 -8.54
CA LEU A 43 -6.43 -1.72 -8.29
C LEU A 43 -6.98 -0.36 -7.82
N GLY A 44 -8.04 0.13 -8.46
CA GLY A 44 -8.72 1.36 -8.08
C GLY A 44 -9.33 1.30 -6.67
N TYR A 45 -9.95 0.18 -6.31
CA TYR A 45 -10.49 -0.05 -4.97
C TYR A 45 -9.39 -0.07 -3.90
N ILE A 46 -8.27 -0.75 -4.18
CA ILE A 46 -7.11 -0.76 -3.28
C ILE A 46 -6.62 0.68 -3.07
N GLY A 47 -6.41 1.44 -4.15
CA GLY A 47 -5.99 2.85 -4.05
C GLY A 47 -6.94 3.72 -3.24
N LEU A 48 -8.26 3.58 -3.46
CA LEU A 48 -9.28 4.33 -2.73
C LEU A 48 -9.27 4.00 -1.24
N VAL A 49 -9.24 2.72 -0.88
CA VAL A 49 -9.24 2.31 0.52
C VAL A 49 -7.95 2.72 1.21
N THR A 50 -6.79 2.52 0.57
CA THR A 50 -5.49 2.94 1.09
C THR A 50 -5.46 4.45 1.35
N PHE A 51 -6.04 5.26 0.46
CA PHE A 51 -6.17 6.71 0.68
C PHE A 51 -6.93 7.04 1.96
N PHE A 52 -8.13 6.45 2.16
CA PHE A 52 -8.90 6.69 3.38
C PHE A 52 -8.19 6.20 4.65
N ILE A 53 -7.53 5.04 4.59
CA ILE A 53 -6.75 4.51 5.71
C ILE A 53 -5.61 5.48 6.07
N GLN A 54 -4.93 6.04 5.07
CA GLN A 54 -3.84 7.00 5.29
C GLN A 54 -4.33 8.29 5.97
N GLU A 55 -5.49 8.81 5.59
CA GLU A 55 -6.08 9.99 6.23
C GLU A 55 -6.41 9.72 7.70
N VAL A 56 -7.04 8.58 8.00
CA VAL A 56 -7.35 8.17 9.38
C VAL A 56 -6.07 7.94 10.20
N ALA A 57 -5.08 7.28 9.61
CA ALA A 57 -3.78 7.04 10.24
C ALA A 57 -3.04 8.35 10.55
N THR A 58 -3.15 9.36 9.68
CA THR A 58 -2.55 10.68 9.91
C THR A 58 -3.21 11.40 11.09
N MET A 59 -4.54 11.37 11.16
CA MET A 59 -5.28 11.92 12.29
C MET A 59 -4.93 11.22 13.61
N PHE A 60 -4.81 9.90 13.58
CA PHE A 60 -4.40 9.10 14.74
C PHE A 60 -2.97 9.42 15.20
N GLY A 61 -2.03 9.54 14.26
CA GLY A 61 -0.64 9.95 14.54
C GLY A 61 -0.55 11.32 15.22
N CYS A 62 -1.40 12.28 14.81
CA CYS A 62 -1.52 13.58 15.46
C CYS A 62 -1.99 13.48 16.91
N VAL A 63 -2.96 12.59 17.21
CA VAL A 63 -3.48 12.39 18.58
C VAL A 63 -2.42 11.79 19.51
N ILE A 64 -1.57 10.90 18.99
CA ILE A 64 -0.49 10.26 19.77
C ILE A 64 0.74 11.17 19.88
N GLY A 65 0.83 12.25 19.09
CA GLY A 65 1.98 13.14 19.05
C GLY A 65 3.19 12.52 18.33
N MET A 66 2.96 11.58 17.40
CA MET A 66 4.02 10.93 16.65
C MET A 66 4.47 11.79 15.46
N ALA A 67 5.77 11.82 15.17
CA ALA A 67 6.30 12.55 14.03
C ALA A 67 5.67 12.05 12.71
N LYS A 68 5.28 12.97 11.83
CA LYS A 68 4.58 12.65 10.57
C LYS A 68 5.34 11.64 9.70
N ALA A 69 6.66 11.77 9.63
CA ALA A 69 7.52 10.83 8.89
C ALA A 69 7.47 9.41 9.49
N CYS A 70 7.62 9.27 10.81
CA CYS A 70 7.51 7.97 11.47
C CYS A 70 6.10 7.38 11.33
N ASN A 71 5.06 8.21 11.45
CA ASN A 71 3.68 7.78 11.26
C ASN A 71 3.45 7.21 9.86
N ALA A 72 3.87 7.95 8.83
CA ALA A 72 3.76 7.50 7.45
C ALA A 72 4.50 6.17 7.23
N VAL A 73 5.76 6.06 7.68
CA VAL A 73 6.56 4.84 7.48
C VAL A 73 5.95 3.64 8.19
N VAL A 74 5.50 3.78 9.44
CA VAL A 74 4.92 2.67 10.21
C VAL A 74 3.60 2.20 9.59
N PHE A 75 2.69 3.11 9.26
CA PHE A 75 1.39 2.73 8.70
C PHE A 75 1.51 2.20 7.26
N VAL A 76 2.43 2.75 6.45
CA VAL A 76 2.73 2.21 5.12
C VAL A 76 3.35 0.81 5.23
N ALA A 77 4.32 0.62 6.12
CA ALA A 77 4.97 -0.68 6.34
C ALA A 77 3.97 -1.72 6.85
N LEU A 78 3.13 -1.38 7.84
CA LEU A 78 2.09 -2.26 8.36
C LEU A 78 1.02 -2.56 7.30
N GLY A 79 0.56 -1.54 6.57
CA GLY A 79 -0.50 -1.66 5.57
C GLY A 79 -0.11 -2.51 4.34
N THR A 80 1.19 -2.64 4.06
CA THR A 80 1.71 -3.46 2.94
C THR A 80 2.20 -4.83 3.42
N SER A 81 3.00 -4.86 4.49
CA SER A 81 3.68 -6.08 4.93
C SER A 81 2.75 -7.08 5.62
N LEU A 82 1.71 -6.62 6.33
CA LEU A 82 0.75 -7.53 6.98
C LEU A 82 -0.07 -8.33 5.95
N PRO A 83 -0.71 -7.70 4.94
CA PRO A 83 -1.36 -8.45 3.85
C PRO A 83 -0.40 -9.39 3.11
N ASP A 84 0.81 -8.94 2.77
CA ASP A 84 1.82 -9.75 2.09
C ASP A 84 2.20 -10.99 2.91
N THR A 85 2.34 -10.82 4.24
CA THR A 85 2.65 -11.92 5.16
C THR A 85 1.49 -12.91 5.22
N PHE A 86 0.24 -12.45 5.27
CA PHE A 86 -0.92 -13.34 5.26
C PHE A 86 -1.05 -14.10 3.94
N ALA A 87 -0.87 -13.42 2.80
CA ALA A 87 -0.89 -14.06 1.48
C ALA A 87 0.22 -15.13 1.36
N SER A 88 1.43 -14.80 1.81
CA SER A 88 2.58 -15.72 1.80
C SER A 88 2.37 -16.91 2.75
N ARG A 89 1.75 -16.68 3.91
CA ARG A 89 1.39 -17.74 4.87
C ARG A 89 0.36 -18.69 4.28
N THR A 90 -0.71 -18.16 3.69
CA THR A 90 -1.75 -18.98 3.05
C THR A 90 -1.15 -19.82 1.93
N ALA A 91 -0.33 -19.22 1.06
CA ALA A 91 0.35 -19.96 0.00
C ALA A 91 1.28 -21.08 0.53
N ALA A 92 1.97 -20.85 1.67
CA ALA A 92 2.83 -21.87 2.27
C ALA A 92 2.08 -23.02 2.98
N VAL A 93 0.85 -22.76 3.44
CA VAL A 93 0.01 -23.78 4.10
C VAL A 93 -0.78 -24.61 3.08
N ASP A 94 -1.21 -23.98 1.98
CA ASP A 94 -2.07 -24.61 0.98
C ASP A 94 -1.28 -25.37 -0.11
N GLU A 95 0.02 -25.07 -0.31
CA GLU A 95 0.87 -25.76 -1.29
C GLU A 95 1.91 -26.68 -0.64
N ASP A 96 2.06 -27.90 -1.16
CA ASP A 96 3.02 -28.90 -0.67
C ASP A 96 4.50 -28.47 -0.79
N CYS A 97 4.83 -27.66 -1.79
CA CYS A 97 6.21 -27.22 -2.07
C CYS A 97 6.50 -25.76 -1.64
N ALA A 98 5.48 -25.01 -1.19
CA ALA A 98 5.57 -23.60 -0.79
C ALA A 98 6.27 -22.65 -1.79
N ASP A 99 6.41 -23.03 -3.07
CA ASP A 99 7.10 -22.25 -4.10
C ASP A 99 6.39 -20.90 -4.34
N ALA A 100 5.06 -20.86 -4.29
CA ALA A 100 4.31 -19.62 -4.42
C ALA A 100 4.57 -18.65 -3.26
N SER A 101 4.88 -19.14 -2.06
CA SER A 101 5.21 -18.30 -0.90
C SER A 101 6.52 -17.54 -1.13
N ILE A 102 7.55 -18.23 -1.63
CA ILE A 102 8.84 -17.61 -1.96
C ILE A 102 8.69 -16.56 -3.06
N GLY A 103 7.90 -16.88 -4.09
CA GLY A 103 7.57 -15.95 -5.17
C GLY A 103 6.86 -14.70 -4.66
N ASN A 104 5.91 -14.86 -3.74
CA ASN A 104 5.16 -13.74 -3.17
C ASN A 104 6.04 -12.81 -2.32
N VAL A 105 6.83 -13.37 -1.40
CA VAL A 105 7.74 -12.59 -0.54
C VAL A 105 8.80 -11.85 -1.36
N THR A 106 9.41 -12.53 -2.33
CA THR A 106 10.46 -11.94 -3.17
C THR A 106 9.88 -10.89 -4.11
N GLY A 107 8.71 -11.17 -4.69
CA GLY A 107 8.02 -10.28 -5.61
C GLY A 107 7.52 -9.01 -4.93
N SER A 108 6.83 -9.14 -3.79
CA SER A 108 6.25 -7.98 -3.10
C SER A 108 7.30 -7.03 -2.56
N ASN A 109 8.41 -7.55 -2.00
CA ASN A 109 9.52 -6.71 -1.56
C ASN A 109 10.23 -6.01 -2.73
N SER A 110 10.38 -6.71 -3.86
CA SER A 110 10.95 -6.12 -5.08
C SER A 110 10.08 -4.97 -5.59
N VAL A 111 8.76 -5.13 -5.57
CA VAL A 111 7.80 -4.07 -5.93
C VAL A 111 7.88 -2.89 -4.95
N ASN A 112 7.96 -3.14 -3.64
CA ASN A 112 8.07 -2.07 -2.65
C ASN A 112 9.33 -1.22 -2.82
N VAL A 113 10.48 -1.85 -3.13
CA VAL A 113 11.73 -1.11 -3.35
C VAL A 113 11.71 -0.43 -4.73
N LEU A 114 11.44 -1.17 -5.80
CA LEU A 114 11.57 -0.66 -7.17
C LEU A 114 10.44 0.29 -7.56
N LEU A 115 9.19 -0.11 -7.29
CA LEU A 115 8.03 0.73 -7.61
C LEU A 115 7.68 1.68 -6.46
N GLY A 116 7.78 1.24 -5.20
CA GLY A 116 7.45 2.09 -4.06
C GLY A 116 8.44 3.23 -3.83
N LEU A 117 9.75 2.99 -3.92
CA LEU A 117 10.78 4.04 -3.77
C LEU A 117 11.30 4.56 -5.12
N GLY A 118 11.51 3.66 -6.08
CA GLY A 118 12.11 4.03 -7.37
C GLY A 118 11.20 4.89 -8.25
N MET A 119 9.89 4.64 -8.33
CA MET A 119 8.99 5.45 -9.16
C MET A 119 8.83 6.89 -8.67
N PRO A 120 8.59 7.18 -7.37
CA PRO A 120 8.53 8.56 -6.89
C PRO A 120 9.83 9.31 -7.10
N TRP A 121 10.98 8.66 -6.88
CA TRP A 121 12.29 9.26 -7.15
C TRP A 121 12.48 9.57 -8.63
N LEU A 122 12.16 8.63 -9.52
CA LEU A 122 12.24 8.83 -10.97
C LEU A 122 11.34 9.98 -11.42
N ALA A 123 10.09 10.03 -10.93
CA ALA A 123 9.16 11.10 -11.24
C ALA A 123 9.68 12.46 -10.77
N ALA A 124 10.27 12.53 -9.57
CA ALA A 124 10.91 13.74 -9.08
C ALA A 124 12.11 14.13 -9.95
N ALA A 125 13.03 13.22 -10.24
CA ALA A 125 14.21 13.48 -11.07
C ALA A 125 13.84 13.99 -12.47
N VAL A 126 12.84 13.37 -13.11
CA VAL A 126 12.30 13.82 -14.40
C VAL A 126 11.71 15.22 -14.28
N TYR A 127 10.89 15.48 -13.26
CA TYR A 127 10.31 16.81 -13.04
C TYR A 127 11.38 17.89 -12.85
N TRP A 128 12.42 17.62 -12.04
CA TRP A 128 13.53 18.54 -11.81
C TRP A 128 14.37 18.78 -13.07
N ASN A 129 14.60 17.74 -13.87
CA ASN A 129 15.32 17.87 -15.14
C ASN A 129 14.59 18.79 -16.15
N PHE A 130 13.26 18.82 -16.16
CA PHE A 130 12.49 19.65 -17.09
C PHE A 130 12.08 21.02 -16.53
N PHE A 131 11.81 21.13 -15.23
CA PHE A 131 11.20 22.31 -14.60
C PHE A 131 12.01 22.89 -13.42
N GLY A 132 13.16 22.31 -13.09
CA GLY A 132 13.96 22.68 -11.92
C GLY A 132 14.77 23.97 -12.06
N THR A 133 15.10 24.35 -13.30
CA THR A 133 16.01 25.47 -13.58
C THR A 133 15.47 26.79 -12.99
N GLY A 134 16.21 27.36 -12.04
CA GLY A 134 15.85 28.62 -11.36
C GLY A 134 14.88 28.49 -10.18
N ARG A 135 14.53 27.27 -9.76
CA ARG A 135 13.63 27.00 -8.61
C ARG A 135 14.32 26.39 -7.39
N GLU A 136 15.64 26.22 -7.47
CA GLU A 136 16.46 25.66 -6.38
C GLU A 136 16.39 26.52 -5.12
N ASP A 137 16.52 27.84 -5.27
CA ASP A 137 16.46 28.78 -4.14
C ASP A 137 15.09 28.74 -3.44
N GLU A 138 14.00 28.64 -4.22
CA GLU A 138 12.64 28.52 -3.67
C GLU A 138 12.48 27.20 -2.88
N TRP A 139 13.03 26.11 -3.40
CA TRP A 139 12.98 24.80 -2.75
C TRP A 139 13.80 24.78 -1.46
N ARG A 140 15.03 25.30 -1.50
CA ARG A 140 15.88 25.42 -0.31
C ARG A 140 15.22 26.29 0.74
N ALA A 141 14.62 27.42 0.35
CA ALA A 141 13.89 28.27 1.27
C ALA A 141 12.65 27.59 1.88
N ARG A 142 11.99 26.69 1.14
CA ARG A 142 10.82 25.94 1.65
C ARG A 142 11.21 24.88 2.69
N TYR A 143 12.35 24.20 2.52
CA TYR A 143 12.71 23.04 3.32
C TYR A 143 13.86 23.27 4.31
N MET A 144 14.50 24.46 4.34
CA MET A 144 15.61 24.76 5.25
C MET A 144 15.30 24.58 6.75
N HIS A 145 14.03 24.59 7.14
CA HIS A 145 13.60 24.45 8.53
C HIS A 145 13.25 23.00 8.91
N GLU A 146 13.29 22.08 7.95
CA GLU A 146 12.97 20.69 8.20
C GLU A 146 14.17 19.97 8.85
N PRO A 147 13.93 19.07 9.82
CA PRO A 147 14.99 18.40 10.57
C PRO A 147 15.84 17.43 9.73
N TRP A 148 15.39 17.08 8.52
CA TRP A 148 16.11 16.23 7.57
C TRP A 148 16.92 17.03 6.52
N TYR A 149 16.80 18.36 6.50
CA TYR A 149 17.48 19.20 5.52
C TYR A 149 18.96 19.43 5.89
N SER A 150 19.82 19.45 4.86
CA SER A 150 21.23 19.80 4.91
C SER A 150 21.52 20.80 3.77
N ALA A 151 22.50 21.69 3.94
CA ALA A 151 22.86 22.64 2.88
C ALA A 151 23.45 21.93 1.64
N ASP A 152 24.13 20.80 1.85
CA ASP A 152 24.89 20.09 0.83
C ASP A 152 24.08 19.05 0.05
N MET A 153 22.79 18.86 0.36
CA MET A 153 21.99 17.86 -0.33
C MET A 153 21.67 18.28 -1.77
N PRO A 154 21.76 17.33 -2.73
CA PRO A 154 21.39 17.57 -4.11
C PRO A 154 19.88 17.84 -4.22
N VAL A 155 19.52 18.82 -5.05
CA VAL A 155 18.13 19.15 -5.35
C VAL A 155 17.69 18.30 -6.54
N ALA A 156 17.49 17.01 -6.26
CA ALA A 156 17.38 15.91 -7.22
C ALA A 156 18.61 15.66 -8.11
#